data_AF-A0A4V0X0B8-F1
#
_entry.id   AF-A0A4V0X0B8-F1
#
_cell.length_a   1.000
_cell.length_b   1.000
_cell.length_c   1.000
_cell.angle_alpha   90.00
_cell.angle_beta   90.00
_cell.angle_gamma   90.00
#
_symmetry.space_group_name_H-M   'P 1'
#
loop_
_entity.id
_entity.type
_entity.pdbx_description
1 polymer ?
#
loop_
_entity_poly.entity_id
_entity_poly.type
_entity_poly.pdbx_seq_one_letter_code
_entity_poly.pdbx_strand_id
1 'polypeptide(L)'
;MKPHGAECSDKYVEVFLGEDLLAWMVLALGGALAIGNLLAVLRPPPSAHDDGDLEKAPIARTVLMIVVGSIASIWAIASLLAG
;
A
#
# COMPACT_ATOMS: atom_id res chain seq x y z
N MET A 1 40.29 12.24 -17.52
CA MET A 1 38.95 11.68 -17.83
C MET A 1 38.00 12.19 -16.77
N LYS A 2 36.97 12.93 -17.18
CA LYS A 2 36.02 13.63 -16.29
C LYS A 2 34.80 12.71 -16.10
N PRO A 3 34.34 12.46 -14.86
CA PRO A 3 33.31 11.46 -14.60
C PRO A 3 31.92 12.00 -14.95
N HIS A 4 31.63 12.13 -16.24
CA HIS A 4 30.32 12.60 -16.74
C HIS A 4 29.18 11.57 -16.58
N GLY A 5 29.44 10.42 -15.96
CA GLY A 5 28.43 9.37 -15.73
C GLY A 5 27.73 9.44 -14.37
N ALA A 6 28.41 9.94 -13.33
CA ALA A 6 27.86 9.95 -11.97
C ALA A 6 26.80 11.04 -11.80
N GLU A 7 27.05 12.26 -12.30
CA GLU A 7 26.14 13.40 -12.15
C GLU A 7 24.77 13.21 -12.84
N CYS A 8 24.71 12.42 -13.91
CA CYS A 8 23.45 12.15 -14.62
C CYS A 8 22.62 11.09 -13.87
N SER A 9 23.27 10.03 -13.39
CA SER A 9 22.63 8.97 -12.60
C SER A 9 22.08 9.49 -11.28
N ASP A 10 22.79 10.38 -10.60
CA ASP A 10 22.33 11.02 -9.36
C ASP A 10 21.05 11.82 -9.59
N LYS A 11 20.98 12.63 -10.67
CA LYS A 11 19.75 13.34 -11.03
C LYS A 11 18.58 12.42 -11.35
N TYR A 12 18.82 11.27 -12.00
CA TYR A 12 17.74 10.31 -12.27
C TYR A 12 17.29 9.57 -11.01
N VAL A 13 18.21 9.27 -10.09
CA VAL A 13 17.88 8.74 -8.77
C VAL A 13 17.16 9.81 -7.94
N GLU A 14 17.44 11.09 -8.11
CA GLU A 14 16.72 12.19 -7.47
C GLU A 14 15.32 12.40 -8.09
N VAL A 15 15.14 12.27 -9.42
CA VAL A 15 13.80 12.37 -10.03
C VAL A 15 12.96 11.08 -9.95
N PHE A 16 13.57 9.90 -9.81
CA PHE A 16 12.89 8.60 -9.78
C PHE A 16 12.90 7.92 -8.40
N LEU A 17 13.82 8.29 -7.51
CA LEU A 17 13.98 7.86 -6.12
C LEU A 17 14.02 9.08 -5.17
N GLY A 18 13.45 10.20 -5.60
CA GLY A 18 13.45 11.49 -4.87
C GLY A 18 12.86 11.42 -3.48
N GLU A 19 13.01 12.51 -2.72
CA GLU A 19 12.70 12.63 -1.28
C GLU A 19 11.38 11.94 -0.87
N ASP A 20 10.36 11.97 -1.74
CA ASP A 20 9.01 11.44 -1.45
C ASP A 20 8.58 10.21 -2.27
N LEU A 21 9.43 9.61 -3.12
CA LEU A 21 8.98 8.47 -3.96
C LEU A 21 8.46 7.32 -3.09
N LEU A 22 9.20 7.00 -2.03
CA LEU A 22 8.81 5.93 -1.12
C LEU A 22 7.48 6.26 -0.43
N ALA A 23 7.26 7.53 -0.07
CA ALA A 23 6.01 7.99 0.49
C ALA A 23 4.85 7.82 -0.50
N TRP A 24 5.02 8.24 -1.76
CA TRP A 24 3.99 8.06 -2.81
C TRP A 24 3.68 6.59 -3.12
N MET A 25 4.70 5.72 -3.20
CA MET A 25 4.50 4.28 -3.42
C MET A 25 3.79 3.61 -2.25
N VAL A 26 4.20 3.90 -1.02
CA VAL A 26 3.58 3.33 0.19
C VAL A 26 2.16 3.87 0.36
N LEU A 27 1.93 5.15 0.04
CA LEU A 27 0.60 5.75 0.04
C LEU A 27 -0.32 5.07 -0.99
N ALA A 28 0.16 4.86 -2.22
CA ALA A 28 -0.61 4.18 -3.25
C ALA A 28 -0.92 2.73 -2.88
N LEU A 29 0.08 1.97 -2.40
CA LEU A 29 -0.08 0.57 -2.02
C LEU A 29 -0.96 0.40 -0.77
N GLY A 30 -0.72 1.20 0.27
CA GLY A 30 -1.49 1.21 1.51
C GLY A 30 -2.92 1.67 1.29
N GLY A 31 -3.13 2.72 0.50
CA GLY A 31 -4.44 3.22 0.09
C GLY A 31 -5.25 2.20 -0.71
N ALA A 32 -4.62 1.55 -1.71
CA ALA A 32 -5.27 0.51 -2.50
C ALA A 32 -5.69 -0.70 -1.64
N LEU A 33 -4.84 -1.11 -0.71
CA LEU A 33 -5.12 -2.25 0.17
C LEU A 33 -6.20 -1.94 1.21
N ALA A 34 -6.22 -0.71 1.75
CA ALA A 34 -7.28 -0.27 2.65
C ALA A 34 -8.64 -0.15 1.93
N ILE A 35 -8.69 0.54 0.78
CA ILE A 35 -9.94 0.73 0.03
C ILE A 35 -10.43 -0.59 -0.59
N GLY A 36 -9.54 -1.40 -1.17
CA GLY A 36 -9.92 -2.69 -1.76
C GLY A 36 -10.54 -3.65 -0.75
N ASN A 37 -9.96 -3.76 0.46
CA ASN A 37 -10.54 -4.57 1.52
C ASN A 37 -11.83 -3.96 2.09
N LEU A 38 -11.92 -2.63 2.26
CA LEU A 38 -13.14 -1.97 2.70
C LEU A 38 -14.31 -2.20 1.72
N LEU A 39 -14.04 -2.08 0.42
CA LEU A 39 -15.03 -2.35 -0.63
C LEU A 39 -15.46 -3.82 -0.67
N ALA A 40 -14.56 -4.76 -0.37
CA ALA A 40 -14.92 -6.19 -0.25
C ALA A 40 -15.87 -6.45 0.93
N VAL A 41 -15.71 -5.72 2.04
CA VAL A 41 -16.62 -5.80 3.19
C VAL A 41 -17.96 -5.12 2.90
N LEU A 42 -17.95 -3.96 2.22
CA LEU A 42 -19.18 -3.22 1.87
C LEU A 42 -19.99 -3.88 0.76
N ARG A 43 -19.33 -4.61 -0.14
CA ARG A 43 -19.96 -5.42 -1.17
C ARG A 43 -19.61 -6.89 -0.96
N PRO A 44 -20.21 -7.54 0.06
CA PRO A 44 -20.10 -8.98 0.20
C PRO A 44 -20.67 -9.62 -1.08
N PRO A 45 -19.95 -10.55 -1.73
CA PRO A 45 -20.49 -11.27 -2.87
C PRO A 45 -21.78 -12.01 -2.46
N PRO A 46 -22.83 -11.99 -3.28
CA PRO A 46 -24.05 -12.73 -2.99
C PRO A 46 -23.74 -14.23 -3.01
N SER A 47 -23.92 -14.86 -1.85
CA SER A 47 -23.76 -16.29 -1.55
C SER A 47 -22.34 -16.87 -1.65
N ALA A 48 -21.74 -17.15 -0.49
CA ALA A 48 -20.85 -18.30 -0.37
C ALA A 48 -21.71 -19.56 -0.57
N HIS A 49 -21.71 -20.10 -1.78
CA HIS A 49 -22.21 -21.45 -2.02
C HIS A 49 -21.12 -22.41 -1.53
N ASP A 50 -21.33 -23.01 -0.36
CA ASP A 50 -21.14 -24.45 -0.15
C ASP A 50 -21.42 -24.84 1.30
N ASP A 51 -22.22 -25.90 1.46
CA ASP A 51 -22.71 -26.49 2.71
C ASP A 51 -21.60 -27.18 3.57
N GLY A 52 -20.34 -26.76 3.39
CA GLY A 52 -19.17 -27.28 4.11
C GLY A 52 -18.28 -26.19 4.70
N ASP A 53 -18.76 -24.94 4.78
CA ASP A 53 -17.97 -23.82 5.29
C ASP A 53 -17.64 -24.02 6.78
N LEU A 54 -16.34 -24.20 7.05
CA LEU A 54 -15.79 -24.30 8.39
C LEU A 54 -16.24 -23.09 9.20
N GLU A 55 -16.64 -23.31 10.45
CA GLU A 55 -17.28 -22.38 11.41
C GLU A 55 -16.55 -21.04 11.67
N LYS A 56 -15.44 -20.76 10.96
CA LYS A 56 -14.74 -19.49 10.94
C LYS A 56 -13.90 -19.33 9.67
N ALA A 57 -14.46 -18.77 8.59
CA ALA A 57 -13.66 -18.20 7.52
C ALA A 57 -12.61 -17.22 8.15
N PRO A 58 -11.35 -17.18 7.66
CA PRO A 58 -10.24 -16.50 8.33
C PRO A 58 -10.32 -14.96 8.23
N ILE A 59 -11.36 -14.38 8.83
CA ILE A 59 -11.62 -12.94 8.96
C ILE A 59 -10.41 -12.24 9.61
N ALA A 60 -9.69 -12.93 10.50
CA ALA A 60 -8.47 -12.43 11.12
C ALA A 60 -7.40 -12.02 10.10
N ARG A 61 -7.28 -12.73 8.96
CA ARG A 61 -6.28 -12.41 7.93
C ARG A 61 -6.65 -11.15 7.14
N THR A 62 -7.93 -10.99 6.81
CA THR A 62 -8.44 -9.81 6.09
C THR A 62 -8.36 -8.55 6.97
N VAL A 63 -8.73 -8.67 8.26
CA VAL A 63 -8.62 -7.56 9.22
C VAL A 63 -7.17 -7.15 9.43
N LEU A 64 -6.24 -8.09 9.52
CA LEU A 64 -4.80 -7.79 9.62
C LEU A 64 -4.32 -6.99 8.40
N MET A 65 -4.69 -7.40 7.18
CA MET A 65 -4.33 -6.67 5.97
C MET A 65 -4.91 -5.25 5.98
N ILE A 66 -6.20 -5.07 6.33
CA ILE A 66 -6.79 -3.73 6.47
C ILE A 66 -5.98 -2.86 7.43
N VAL A 67 -5.69 -3.35 8.65
CA VAL A 67 -4.98 -2.59 9.67
C VAL A 67 -3.57 -2.22 9.21
N VAL A 68 -2.83 -3.16 8.62
CA VAL A 68 -1.48 -2.90 8.11
C VAL A 68 -1.51 -1.88 6.98
N GLY A 69 -2.45 -2.00 6.04
CA GLY A 69 -2.63 -1.03 4.95
C GLY A 69 -2.97 0.37 5.46
N SER A 70 -3.85 0.47 6.46
CA SER A 70 -4.22 1.74 7.09
C SER A 70 -3.05 2.38 7.82
N ILE A 71 -2.27 1.62 8.60
CA ILE A 71 -1.09 2.14 9.30
C ILE A 71 -0.05 2.64 8.29
N ALA A 72 0.23 1.86 7.24
CA ALA A 72 1.17 2.25 6.19
C ALA A 72 0.72 3.54 5.47
N SER A 73 -0.57 3.66 5.16
CA SER A 73 -1.15 4.84 4.52
C SER A 73 -1.06 6.09 5.42
N ILE A 74 -1.44 5.97 6.69
CA ILE A 74 -1.32 7.06 7.68
C ILE A 74 0.14 7.50 7.83
N TRP A 75 1.06 6.54 7.92
CA TRP A 75 2.50 6.83 8.02
C TRP A 75 3.04 7.53 6.77
N ALA A 76 2.63 7.10 5.57
CA ALA A 76 3.04 7.75 4.33
C ALA A 76 2.52 9.19 4.21
N ILE A 77 1.25 9.44 4.58
CA ILE A 77 0.70 10.81 4.64
C ILE A 77 1.49 11.67 5.63
N ALA A 78 1.83 11.13 6.81
CA ALA A 78 2.62 11.85 7.79
C ALA A 78 4.02 12.19 7.28
N SER A 79 4.69 11.27 6.60
CA SER A 79 6.00 11.53 5.98
C SER A 79 5.92 12.60 4.89
N LEU A 80 4.86 12.63 4.09
CA LEU A 80 4.64 13.63 3.03
C LEU A 80 4.29 15.03 3.57
N LEU A 81 3.77 15.10 4.80
CA LEU A 81 3.47 16.36 5.48
C LEU A 81 4.64 16.87 6.34
N ALA A 82 5.57 15.99 6.71
CA ALA A 82 6.70 16.29 7.58
C ALA A 82 8.05 16.40 6.85
N GLY A 83 8.16 15.81 5.65
CA GLY A 83 9.25 16.02 4.69
C GLY A 83 9.07 17.32 3.92
#